data_AF-A0A2V5HUI1-F1
#
_entry.id   AF-A0A2V5HUI1-F1
#
_cell.length_a   1.000
_cell.length_b   1.000
_cell.length_c   1.000
_cell.angle_alpha   90.00
_cell.angle_beta   90.00
_cell.angle_gamma   90.00
#
_symmetry.space_group_name_H-M   'P 1'
#
loop_
_entity.id
_entity.type
_entity.pdbx_description
1 polymer ?
#
loop_
_entity_poly.entity_id
_entity_poly.type
_entity_poly.pdbx_seq_one_letter_code
_entity_poly.pdbx_strand_id
1 'polypeptide(L)'
;MAIPWNIRGSASQILSQDKTSSQYRALLAIADVPHPDRSILGGFINDAFDPQEAARYFLHRICAEEGSEIPPEKLKSKFLSEWKTLVDKFRPTLATSISSETKMLIYQGDGGRCCLTHTPFKSYLDPGIEYVHMIPPCVFTDPDLAEGYTIDANLFRPQCDPWLYMMADEVILDNSTPELAPMISEGLLHIHARFSKSLAWMDAKQYMDASINNGTERKSFSPLLVSPFSLLRHFWLALPSYIRASIYDALVWVGSRIYGPSLSMTVFRLPFGLYLRRGSPMLASKYHVEAHTLHMIEQLTHIPAPRAIDVFQSSRTMTDEQVKQAVNDLKNNLSELRKIPPHTTEFRICNSQGGGILDWRLSDSQREELRFRSEADFNKYLTDPFGEEIRKRAAKSHAIHHEIYFTHGDLNPRNILAENGRITGIVDWENAGWFPEYWEYTKAHFSVRSLMRWLADVVDQVFEGYRDELQVENMLSDLLSPF
;
A
#
# COMPACT_ATOMS: atom_id res chain seq x y z
N MET A 1 11.91 -6.44 11.23
CA MET A 1 11.12 -7.25 12.19
C MET A 1 11.78 -7.20 13.56
N ALA A 2 11.00 -7.22 14.64
CA ALA A 2 11.54 -7.28 16.00
C ALA A 2 12.19 -8.64 16.28
N ILE A 3 13.26 -8.64 17.05
CA ILE A 3 13.91 -9.90 17.46
C ILE A 3 13.07 -10.52 18.57
N PRO A 4 12.69 -11.80 18.47
CA PRO A 4 11.84 -12.43 19.47
C PRO A 4 12.59 -12.57 20.80
N TRP A 5 11.82 -12.62 21.90
CA TRP A 5 12.37 -12.74 23.25
C TRP A 5 12.97 -14.13 23.52
N ASN A 6 12.48 -15.17 22.87
CA ASN A 6 13.01 -16.51 22.98
C ASN A 6 13.44 -17.04 21.61
N ILE A 7 14.75 -16.92 21.32
CA ILE A 7 15.34 -17.46 20.09
C ILE A 7 15.54 -18.98 20.20
N ARG A 8 15.88 -19.50 21.39
CA ARG A 8 16.21 -20.92 21.62
C ARG A 8 15.03 -21.87 21.32
N GLY A 9 13.80 -21.37 21.35
CA GLY A 9 12.56 -22.08 21.02
C GLY A 9 11.72 -21.44 19.90
N SER A 10 12.28 -20.51 19.12
CA SER A 10 11.54 -19.85 18.04
C SER A 10 11.26 -20.81 16.88
N ALA A 11 9.99 -20.94 16.49
CA ALA A 11 9.56 -21.64 15.28
C ALA A 11 9.63 -20.76 14.00
N SER A 12 10.06 -19.51 14.13
CA SER A 12 10.12 -18.57 13.00
C SER A 12 11.22 -18.97 12.01
N GLN A 13 10.85 -19.13 10.74
CA GLN A 13 11.77 -19.40 9.63
C GLN A 13 12.75 -18.25 9.33
N ILE A 14 12.54 -17.08 9.93
CA ILE A 14 13.34 -15.86 9.73
C ILE A 14 14.65 -15.86 10.54
N LEU A 15 14.75 -16.68 11.59
CA LEU A 15 15.98 -16.83 12.36
C LEU A 15 16.83 -17.96 11.77
N SER A 16 18.15 -17.75 11.68
CA SER A 16 19.10 -18.75 11.16
C SER A 16 18.88 -20.10 11.85
N GLN A 17 18.54 -21.12 11.07
CA GLN A 17 18.44 -22.51 11.55
C GLN A 17 19.81 -23.09 11.92
N ASP A 18 20.89 -22.46 11.45
CA ASP A 18 22.25 -22.84 11.80
C ASP A 18 22.62 -22.30 13.19
N LYS A 19 22.37 -23.15 14.19
CA LYS A 19 22.72 -22.90 15.60
C LYS A 19 24.22 -22.74 15.85
N THR A 20 25.06 -23.09 14.87
CA THR A 20 26.51 -22.96 14.98
C THR A 20 27.03 -21.60 14.51
N SER A 21 26.24 -20.87 13.72
CA SER A 21 26.59 -19.55 13.20
C SER A 21 26.83 -18.51 14.30
N SER A 22 27.80 -17.61 14.06
CA SER A 22 28.09 -16.49 14.97
C SER A 22 26.88 -15.59 15.14
N GLN A 23 26.15 -15.34 14.04
CA GLN A 23 24.90 -14.56 14.06
C GLN A 23 23.86 -15.15 15.01
N TYR A 24 23.61 -16.46 14.97
CA TYR A 24 22.66 -17.11 15.89
C TYR A 24 23.12 -16.98 17.35
N ARG A 25 24.41 -17.16 17.63
CA ARG A 25 24.98 -17.00 18.98
C ARG A 25 24.86 -15.55 19.49
N ALA A 26 25.13 -14.57 18.65
CA ALA A 26 25.00 -13.15 18.99
C ALA A 26 23.55 -12.77 19.29
N LEU A 27 22.60 -13.24 18.46
CA LEU A 27 21.17 -13.02 18.69
C LEU A 27 20.72 -13.68 20.01
N LEU A 28 21.20 -14.89 20.32
CA LEU A 28 20.96 -15.53 21.62
C LEU A 28 21.50 -14.71 22.80
N ALA A 29 22.68 -14.10 22.65
CA ALA A 29 23.33 -13.33 23.71
C ALA A 29 22.58 -12.03 24.07
N ILE A 30 21.73 -11.52 23.17
CA ILE A 30 20.87 -10.35 23.41
C ILE A 30 19.41 -10.71 23.70
N ALA A 31 19.07 -12.00 23.80
CA ALA A 31 17.69 -12.44 23.96
C ALA A 31 17.05 -11.91 25.26
N ASP A 32 17.84 -11.81 26.32
CA ASP A 32 17.46 -11.31 27.64
C ASP A 32 17.36 -9.77 27.71
N VAL A 33 17.89 -9.05 26.72
CA VAL A 33 17.77 -7.60 26.64
C VAL A 33 16.29 -7.22 26.45
N PRO A 34 15.77 -6.25 27.21
CA PRO A 34 14.38 -5.81 27.09
C PRO A 34 14.13 -5.13 25.73
N HIS A 35 12.90 -5.28 25.22
CA HIS A 35 12.44 -4.51 24.06
C HIS A 35 12.27 -3.03 24.47
N PRO A 36 12.61 -2.05 23.61
CA PRO A 36 13.13 -2.16 22.23
C PRO A 36 14.65 -2.28 22.12
N ASP A 37 15.40 -2.21 23.22
CA ASP A 37 16.87 -2.23 23.22
C ASP A 37 17.44 -3.48 22.54
N ARG A 38 16.79 -4.64 22.69
CA ARG A 38 17.13 -5.86 21.95
C ARG A 38 17.03 -5.68 20.43
N SER A 39 15.96 -5.05 19.97
CA SER A 39 15.73 -4.81 18.53
C SER A 39 16.75 -3.83 17.97
N ILE A 40 17.16 -2.83 18.75
CA ILE A 40 18.24 -1.90 18.40
C ILE A 40 19.57 -2.65 18.27
N LEU A 41 19.92 -3.49 19.26
CA LEU A 41 21.16 -4.28 19.22
C LEU A 41 21.21 -5.25 18.06
N GLY A 42 20.14 -5.98 17.76
CA GLY A 42 20.23 -6.88 16.61
C GLY A 42 19.98 -6.21 15.27
N GLY A 43 19.70 -4.90 15.23
CA GLY A 43 19.93 -4.09 14.03
C GLY A 43 21.42 -4.06 13.66
N PHE A 44 22.31 -3.88 14.65
CA PHE A 44 23.77 -4.00 14.43
C PHE A 44 24.16 -5.35 13.84
N ILE A 45 23.54 -6.43 14.31
CA ILE A 45 23.84 -7.79 13.85
C ILE A 45 23.26 -8.05 12.45
N ASN A 46 21.97 -7.80 12.25
CA ASN A 46 21.25 -8.27 11.06
C ASN A 46 21.35 -7.31 9.86
N ASP A 47 21.51 -6.02 10.11
CA ASP A 47 21.53 -4.99 9.04
C ASP A 47 22.97 -4.59 8.65
N ALA A 48 23.98 -5.23 9.25
CA ALA A 48 25.39 -5.07 8.87
C ALA A 48 25.67 -5.55 7.44
N PHE A 49 26.79 -5.10 6.87
CA PHE A 49 27.23 -5.55 5.53
C PHE A 49 27.52 -7.05 5.53
N ASP A 50 28.22 -7.51 6.57
CA ASP A 50 28.40 -8.92 6.88
C ASP A 50 27.83 -9.20 8.28
N PRO A 51 26.62 -9.79 8.37
CA PRO A 51 26.00 -10.15 9.64
C PRO A 51 26.80 -11.15 10.49
N GLN A 52 27.58 -12.04 9.87
CA GLN A 52 28.40 -13.00 10.62
C GLN A 52 29.58 -12.31 11.26
N GLU A 53 30.23 -11.39 10.54
CA GLU A 53 31.36 -10.65 11.08
C GLU A 53 30.95 -9.63 12.14
N ALA A 54 29.84 -8.92 11.92
CA ALA A 54 29.26 -8.06 12.95
C ALA A 54 28.91 -8.87 14.22
N ALA A 55 28.36 -10.08 14.05
CA ALA A 55 28.09 -10.96 15.17
C ALA A 55 29.37 -11.43 15.90
N ARG A 56 30.45 -11.77 15.18
CA ARG A 56 31.74 -12.11 15.80
C ARG A 56 32.31 -10.93 16.58
N TYR A 57 32.30 -9.74 15.99
CA TYR A 57 32.73 -8.51 16.64
C TYR A 57 31.93 -8.25 17.91
N PHE A 58 30.61 -8.32 17.83
CA PHE A 58 29.73 -8.14 18.99
C PHE A 58 30.05 -9.15 20.10
N LEU A 59 30.11 -10.44 19.77
CA LEU A 59 30.44 -11.50 20.71
C LEU A 59 31.80 -11.27 21.38
N HIS A 60 32.82 -10.88 20.61
CA HIS A 60 34.14 -10.54 21.13
C HIS A 60 34.07 -9.36 22.11
N ARG A 61 33.30 -8.32 21.80
CA ARG A 61 33.16 -7.11 22.64
C ARG A 61 32.41 -7.36 23.96
N ILE A 62 31.57 -8.40 24.03
CA ILE A 62 30.80 -8.74 25.23
C ILE A 62 31.41 -9.90 26.04
N CYS A 63 32.39 -10.61 25.48
CA CYS A 63 33.22 -11.55 26.21
C CYS A 63 34.24 -10.77 27.05
N ALA A 64 34.30 -11.06 28.35
CA ALA A 64 35.33 -10.51 29.22
C ALA A 64 36.71 -11.06 28.82
N GLU A 65 37.73 -10.21 28.75
CA GLU A 65 39.13 -10.65 28.71
C GLU A 65 39.45 -11.44 29.99
N GLU A 66 40.29 -12.48 29.90
CA GLU A 66 40.69 -13.28 31.06
C GLU A 66 41.28 -12.37 32.16
N GLY A 67 40.53 -12.16 33.24
CA GLY A 67 40.90 -11.27 34.36
C GLY A 67 40.04 -10.02 34.54
N SER A 68 39.08 -9.73 33.66
CA SER A 68 38.14 -8.60 33.80
C SER A 68 36.96 -8.93 34.74
N GLU A 69 36.76 -8.13 35.80
CA GLU A 69 35.63 -8.26 36.74
C GLU A 69 34.30 -7.72 36.20
N ILE A 70 34.26 -7.20 34.97
CA ILE A 70 33.05 -6.54 34.43
C ILE A 70 32.02 -7.61 34.00
N PRO A 71 30.80 -7.61 34.56
CA PRO A 71 29.77 -8.56 34.16
C PRO A 71 29.39 -8.39 32.68
N PRO A 72 29.10 -9.47 31.94
CA PRO A 72 28.66 -9.42 30.54
C PRO A 72 27.49 -8.47 30.29
N GLU A 73 26.56 -8.34 31.24
CA GLU A 73 25.44 -7.39 31.17
C GLU A 73 25.89 -5.93 31.05
N LYS A 74 26.94 -5.55 31.78
CA LYS A 74 27.49 -4.19 31.76
C LYS A 74 28.22 -3.94 30.43
N LEU A 75 28.87 -4.94 29.87
CA LEU A 75 29.49 -4.87 28.54
C LEU A 75 28.42 -4.75 27.44
N LYS A 76 27.34 -5.54 27.49
CA LYS A 76 26.19 -5.42 26.59
C LYS A 76 25.57 -4.02 26.64
N SER A 77 25.35 -3.48 27.85
CA SER A 77 24.80 -2.13 28.02
C SER A 77 25.74 -1.05 27.50
N LYS A 78 27.06 -1.21 27.70
CA LYS A 78 28.06 -0.27 27.17
C LYS A 78 28.06 -0.29 25.64
N PHE A 79 28.11 -1.48 25.03
CA PHE A 79 28.04 -1.64 23.58
C PHE A 79 26.77 -1.02 23.01
N LEU A 80 25.61 -1.27 23.63
CA LEU A 80 24.34 -0.66 23.23
C LEU A 80 24.38 0.87 23.29
N SER A 81 25.01 1.45 24.32
CA SER A 81 25.15 2.90 24.43
C SER A 81 26.00 3.45 23.29
N GLU A 82 27.15 2.84 23.00
CA GLU A 82 28.03 3.23 21.90
C GLU A 82 27.32 3.10 20.55
N TRP A 83 26.60 1.99 20.34
CA TRP A 83 25.82 1.76 19.14
C TRP A 83 24.73 2.81 18.96
N LYS A 84 23.98 3.15 20.01
CA LYS A 84 22.97 4.22 19.97
C LYS A 84 23.59 5.57 19.61
N THR A 85 24.73 5.91 20.20
CA THR A 85 25.45 7.14 19.87
C THR A 85 25.81 7.17 18.39
N LEU A 86 26.35 6.08 17.85
CA LEU A 86 26.70 5.98 16.43
C LEU A 86 25.46 6.09 15.53
N VAL A 87 24.41 5.33 15.82
CA VAL A 87 23.14 5.35 15.05
C VAL A 87 22.54 6.75 15.04
N ASP A 88 22.57 7.47 16.17
CA ASP A 88 22.00 8.82 16.28
C ASP A 88 22.76 9.84 15.44
N LYS A 89 24.08 9.66 15.19
CA LYS A 89 24.86 10.50 14.26
C LYS A 89 24.27 10.46 12.84
N PHE A 90 23.61 9.35 12.44
CA PHE A 90 22.97 9.19 11.13
C PHE A 90 21.49 9.58 11.11
N ARG A 91 20.93 10.11 12.22
CA ARG A 91 19.55 10.56 12.28
C ARG A 91 19.32 11.72 11.31
N PRO A 92 18.30 11.69 10.44
CA PRO A 92 18.02 12.81 9.55
C PRO A 92 17.77 14.12 10.32
N THR A 93 18.33 15.22 9.83
CA THR A 93 18.21 16.54 10.46
C THR A 93 17.62 17.57 9.50
N LEU A 94 16.91 18.55 10.05
CA LEU A 94 16.34 19.64 9.26
C LEU A 94 17.47 20.48 8.62
N ALA A 95 17.39 20.65 7.31
CA ALA A 95 18.35 21.42 6.52
C ALA A 95 18.02 22.92 6.58
N THR A 96 18.40 23.58 7.67
CA THR A 96 18.07 25.00 7.90
C THR A 96 18.96 25.97 7.12
N SER A 97 20.15 25.55 6.70
CA SER A 97 21.17 26.42 6.09
C SER A 97 21.30 26.30 4.57
N ILE A 98 20.41 25.57 3.89
CA ILE A 98 20.46 25.42 2.43
C ILE A 98 19.96 26.68 1.71
N SER A 99 20.61 27.03 0.60
CA SER A 99 20.27 28.23 -0.18
C SER A 99 18.92 28.09 -0.88
N SER A 100 18.28 29.23 -1.21
CA SER A 100 17.03 29.24 -1.97
C SER A 100 17.16 28.57 -3.35
N GLU A 101 18.34 28.68 -3.97
CA GLU A 101 18.65 28.02 -5.24
C GLU A 101 18.65 26.49 -5.09
N THR A 102 19.31 25.96 -4.06
CA THR A 102 19.29 24.51 -3.77
C THR A 102 17.89 24.00 -3.46
N LYS A 103 17.09 24.76 -2.69
CA LYS A 103 15.68 24.41 -2.40
C LYS A 103 14.84 24.31 -3.67
N MET A 104 15.04 25.25 -4.60
CA MET A 104 14.37 25.27 -5.89
C MET A 104 14.76 24.06 -6.74
N LEU A 105 16.05 23.72 -6.80
CA LEU A 105 16.55 22.56 -7.54
C LEU A 105 16.00 21.23 -6.98
N ILE A 106 15.97 21.07 -5.66
CA ILE A 106 15.37 19.88 -5.01
C ILE A 106 13.88 19.80 -5.35
N TYR A 107 13.14 20.90 -5.21
CA TYR A 107 11.72 20.95 -5.52
C TYR A 107 11.43 20.58 -6.99
N GLN A 108 12.25 21.07 -7.92
CA GLN A 108 12.13 20.74 -9.34
C GLN A 108 12.49 19.29 -9.64
N GLY A 109 13.56 18.77 -9.03
CA GLY A 109 13.96 17.37 -9.14
C GLY A 109 12.89 16.41 -8.66
N ASP A 110 12.24 16.73 -7.54
CA ASP A 110 11.14 15.94 -6.96
C ASP A 110 9.76 16.21 -7.64
N GLY A 111 9.73 16.99 -8.73
CA GLY A 111 8.49 17.28 -9.48
C GLY A 111 7.45 18.08 -8.69
N GLY A 112 7.89 18.86 -7.69
CA GLY A 112 7.03 19.63 -6.79
C GLY A 112 6.26 18.79 -5.77
N ARG A 113 6.71 17.56 -5.51
CA ARG A 113 6.08 16.63 -4.55
C ARG A 113 7.06 16.19 -3.48
N CYS A 114 6.58 15.80 -2.30
CA CYS A 114 7.40 15.12 -1.31
C CYS A 114 7.84 13.75 -1.83
N CYS A 115 9.13 13.45 -1.81
CA CYS A 115 9.68 12.15 -2.24
C CYS A 115 9.23 10.94 -1.39
N LEU A 116 8.70 11.16 -0.18
CA LEU A 116 8.25 10.09 0.72
C LEU A 116 6.72 9.94 0.78
N THR A 117 5.99 11.07 0.81
CA THR A 117 4.53 11.06 0.97
C THR A 117 3.78 11.31 -0.33
N HIS A 118 4.51 11.67 -1.40
CA HIS A 118 3.97 12.15 -2.68
C HIS A 118 3.03 13.36 -2.56
N THR A 119 3.01 14.03 -1.40
CA THR A 119 2.21 15.24 -1.17
C THR A 119 2.67 16.35 -2.12
N PRO A 120 1.78 16.93 -2.94
CA PRO A 120 2.12 18.01 -3.84
C PRO A 120 2.23 19.33 -3.09
N PHE A 121 3.17 20.17 -3.51
CA PHE A 121 3.33 21.53 -3.02
C PHE A 121 3.18 22.53 -4.15
N LYS A 122 2.84 23.78 -3.81
CA LYS A 122 2.62 24.83 -4.82
C LYS A 122 3.90 25.55 -5.23
N SER A 123 4.89 25.55 -4.35
CA SER A 123 6.14 26.28 -4.51
C SER A 123 7.19 25.69 -3.56
N TYR A 124 8.47 25.84 -3.90
CA TYR A 124 9.60 25.51 -3.02
C TYR A 124 9.69 26.37 -1.74
N LEU A 125 8.85 27.40 -1.62
CA LEU A 125 8.71 28.26 -0.43
C LEU A 125 7.43 27.96 0.37
N ASP A 126 6.68 26.91 0.03
CA ASP A 126 5.47 26.55 0.74
C ASP A 126 5.82 26.24 2.22
N PRO A 127 5.15 26.88 3.21
CA PRO A 127 5.49 26.74 4.63
C PRO A 127 5.33 25.30 5.15
N GLY A 128 4.63 24.42 4.43
CA GLY A 128 4.53 23.00 4.76
C GLY A 128 5.71 22.14 4.30
N ILE A 129 6.70 22.70 3.57
CA ILE A 129 7.87 21.96 3.10
C ILE A 129 8.97 21.99 4.15
N GLU A 130 9.41 20.81 4.55
CA GLU A 130 10.63 20.60 5.33
C GLU A 130 11.70 19.97 4.45
N TYR A 131 12.86 20.63 4.36
CA TYR A 131 14.03 20.07 3.70
C TYR A 131 14.90 19.37 4.73
N VAL A 132 15.34 18.15 4.43
CA VAL A 132 16.01 17.28 5.41
C VAL A 132 17.33 16.78 4.83
N HIS A 133 18.38 16.80 5.65
CA HIS A 133 19.60 16.05 5.39
C HIS A 133 19.37 14.59 5.78
N MET A 134 19.25 13.70 4.80
CA MET A 134 19.11 12.26 5.06
C MET A 134 20.34 11.69 5.80
N ILE A 135 21.54 12.17 5.47
CA ILE A 135 22.74 12.00 6.28
C ILE A 135 23.20 13.39 6.73
N PRO A 136 23.25 13.66 8.04
CA PRO A 136 23.70 14.95 8.55
C PRO A 136 25.13 15.28 8.11
N PRO A 137 25.43 16.55 7.74
CA PRO A 137 26.80 16.97 7.40
C PRO A 137 27.83 16.70 8.50
N CYS A 138 27.41 16.69 9.76
CA CYS A 138 28.29 16.44 10.90
C CYS A 138 28.95 15.06 10.87
N VAL A 139 28.35 14.07 10.20
CA VAL A 139 28.92 12.72 10.01
C VAL A 139 30.25 12.79 9.27
N PHE A 140 30.37 13.66 8.26
CA PHE A 140 31.58 13.78 7.43
C PHE A 140 32.69 14.59 8.10
N THR A 141 32.37 15.32 9.16
CA THR A 141 33.32 16.12 9.93
C THR A 141 33.63 15.49 11.29
N ASP A 142 33.06 14.32 11.58
CA ASP A 142 33.20 13.66 12.86
C ASP A 142 34.57 12.99 12.96
N PRO A 143 35.43 13.38 13.93
CA PRO A 143 36.77 12.84 14.05
C PRO A 143 36.78 11.33 14.36
N ASP A 144 35.75 10.80 15.02
CA ASP A 144 35.64 9.37 15.33
C ASP A 144 35.35 8.53 14.07
N LEU A 145 34.86 9.16 12.99
CA LEU A 145 34.55 8.54 11.71
C LEU A 145 35.59 8.89 10.62
N ALA A 146 36.53 9.79 10.91
CA ALA A 146 37.52 10.29 9.97
C ALA A 146 38.80 9.45 9.92
N GLU A 147 39.03 8.53 10.87
CA GLU A 147 40.15 7.59 10.82
C GLU A 147 39.92 6.52 9.74
N GLY A 148 40.42 6.80 8.54
CA GLY A 148 40.30 5.94 7.37
C GLY A 148 41.07 4.63 7.49
N TYR A 149 40.41 3.52 7.13
CA TYR A 149 41.09 2.29 6.74
C TYR A 149 41.05 2.19 5.22
N THR A 150 42.21 1.92 4.61
CA THR A 150 42.34 1.66 3.18
C THR A 150 41.66 0.34 2.85
N ILE A 151 40.53 0.39 2.15
CA ILE A 151 39.95 -0.80 1.51
C ILE A 151 40.53 -0.84 0.11
N ASP A 152 41.22 -1.94 -0.22
CA ASP A 152 41.60 -2.25 -1.60
C ASP A 152 40.30 -2.29 -2.43
N ALA A 153 40.08 -1.25 -3.22
CA ALA A 153 38.95 -1.17 -4.14
C ALA A 153 39.21 -2.10 -5.33
N ASN A 154 39.14 -3.41 -5.09
CA ASN A 154 38.79 -4.35 -6.13
C ASN A 154 37.34 -4.06 -6.51
N LEU A 155 37.21 -3.24 -7.55
CA LEU A 155 36.08 -3.11 -8.47
C LEU A 155 35.15 -4.32 -8.43
N PHE A 156 34.16 -4.30 -7.53
CA PHE A 156 32.98 -5.14 -7.68
C PHE A 156 32.02 -4.37 -8.59
N ARG A 157 32.03 -4.74 -9.87
CA ARG A 157 30.89 -4.50 -10.78
C ARG A 157 29.65 -5.15 -10.15
N PRO A 158 28.47 -4.53 -10.22
CA PRO A 158 27.24 -5.24 -9.94
C PRO A 158 27.06 -6.31 -11.02
N GLN A 159 27.24 -7.58 -10.65
CA GLN A 159 26.60 -8.67 -11.38
C GLN A 159 25.14 -8.68 -10.92
N CYS A 160 24.26 -8.42 -11.88
CA CYS A 160 22.84 -8.64 -11.76
C CYS A 160 22.61 -10.14 -11.59
N ASP A 161 22.24 -10.60 -10.40
CA ASP A 161 21.81 -11.99 -10.19
C ASP A 161 20.29 -12.01 -9.96
N PRO A 162 19.47 -12.60 -10.86
CA PRO A 162 18.02 -12.37 -10.89
C PRO A 162 17.17 -13.17 -9.90
N TRP A 163 17.75 -13.83 -8.89
CA TRP A 163 17.03 -14.82 -8.10
C TRP A 163 17.19 -14.65 -6.59
N LEU A 164 16.58 -13.60 -6.04
CA LEU A 164 16.10 -13.61 -4.65
C LEU A 164 14.95 -12.59 -4.46
N TYR A 165 13.92 -12.70 -5.29
CA TYR A 165 12.69 -11.93 -5.15
C TYR A 165 11.83 -12.49 -4.01
N MET A 166 11.96 -11.97 -2.80
CA MET A 166 10.88 -12.00 -1.80
C MET A 166 10.95 -10.79 -0.86
N MET A 167 9.98 -9.88 -1.04
CA MET A 167 9.50 -8.83 -0.13
C MET A 167 10.48 -7.72 0.27
N ALA A 168 10.47 -6.61 -0.47
CA ALA A 168 10.83 -5.30 0.07
C ALA A 168 9.84 -4.24 -0.43
N ASP A 169 9.39 -3.39 0.49
CA ASP A 169 8.75 -2.10 0.20
C ASP A 169 9.78 -1.21 -0.50
N GLU A 170 9.80 -1.20 -1.85
CA GLU A 170 10.70 -0.35 -2.62
C GLU A 170 10.18 1.09 -2.71
N VAL A 171 11.05 2.06 -2.43
CA VAL A 171 10.81 3.48 -2.73
C VAL A 171 11.58 3.81 -3.99
N ILE A 172 10.86 4.09 -5.07
CA ILE A 172 11.45 4.53 -6.34
C ILE A 172 11.72 6.04 -6.22
N LEU A 173 13.00 6.40 -6.27
CA LEU A 173 13.43 7.80 -6.35
C LEU A 173 13.64 8.15 -7.83
N ASP A 174 12.84 9.07 -8.34
CA ASP A 174 12.95 9.59 -9.71
C ASP A 174 13.40 11.05 -9.66
N ASN A 175 14.35 11.42 -10.53
CA ASN A 175 14.81 12.79 -10.67
C ASN A 175 14.26 13.34 -11.98
N SER A 176 13.27 14.22 -11.87
CA SER A 176 12.59 14.83 -13.02
C SER A 176 13.48 15.79 -13.80
N THR A 177 14.62 16.22 -13.24
CA THR A 177 15.54 17.20 -13.84
C THR A 177 17.01 16.77 -13.66
N PRO A 178 17.45 15.65 -14.26
CA PRO A 178 18.82 15.12 -14.07
C PRO A 178 19.91 16.04 -14.62
N GLU A 179 19.55 16.94 -15.53
CA GLU A 179 20.47 17.94 -16.10
C GLU A 179 20.74 19.13 -15.17
N LEU A 180 19.84 19.37 -14.19
CA LEU A 180 19.91 20.52 -13.28
C LEU A 180 20.45 20.15 -11.89
N ALA A 181 20.23 18.92 -11.44
CA ALA A 181 20.70 18.44 -10.14
C ALA A 181 21.10 16.96 -10.21
N PRO A 182 22.20 16.56 -9.57
CA PRO A 182 22.60 15.16 -9.51
C PRO A 182 21.62 14.34 -8.67
N MET A 183 21.44 13.07 -9.04
CA MET A 183 20.65 12.12 -8.25
C MET A 183 21.27 11.90 -6.87
N ILE A 184 20.44 11.60 -5.88
CA ILE A 184 20.89 11.28 -4.52
C ILE A 184 21.88 10.11 -4.57
N SER A 185 22.97 10.20 -3.81
CA SER A 185 23.99 9.15 -3.78
C SER A 185 23.40 7.83 -3.27
N GLU A 186 23.38 6.83 -4.14
CA GLU A 186 22.98 5.45 -3.83
C GLU A 186 23.79 4.87 -2.66
N GLY A 187 25.10 5.14 -2.62
CA GLY A 187 25.97 4.69 -1.53
C GLY A 187 25.58 5.28 -0.17
N LEU A 188 25.29 6.58 -0.11
CA LEU A 188 24.83 7.24 1.11
C LEU A 188 23.44 6.72 1.53
N LEU A 189 22.53 6.50 0.59
CA LEU A 189 21.23 5.90 0.88
C LEU A 189 21.36 4.49 1.45
N HIS A 190 22.24 3.64 0.88
CA HIS A 190 22.53 2.32 1.41
C HIS A 190 23.11 2.38 2.82
N ILE A 191 23.99 3.35 3.11
CA ILE A 191 24.52 3.55 4.46
C ILE A 191 23.37 3.90 5.42
N HIS A 192 22.54 4.90 5.10
CA HIS A 192 21.41 5.29 5.95
C HIS A 192 20.40 4.15 6.13
N ALA A 193 20.11 3.37 5.08
CA ALA A 193 19.19 2.24 5.13
C ALA A 193 19.60 1.21 6.20
N ARG A 194 20.90 1.00 6.43
CA ARG A 194 21.41 0.10 7.47
C ARG A 194 21.14 0.59 8.90
N PHE A 195 21.07 1.90 9.11
CA PHE A 195 20.76 2.51 10.41
C PHE A 195 19.26 2.73 10.62
N SER A 196 18.46 2.80 9.55
CA SER A 196 17.04 3.17 9.58
C SER A 196 16.18 2.36 10.55
N LYS A 197 16.35 1.03 10.61
CA LYS A 197 15.59 0.16 11.54
C LYS A 197 15.97 0.44 13.00
N SER A 198 17.25 0.68 13.28
CA SER A 198 17.71 1.01 14.64
C SER A 198 17.20 2.38 15.07
N LEU A 199 17.21 3.38 14.18
CA LEU A 199 16.60 4.69 14.40
C LEU A 199 15.10 4.57 14.71
N ALA A 200 14.35 3.81 13.92
CA ALA A 200 12.92 3.59 14.15
C ALA A 200 12.65 2.95 15.53
N TRP A 201 13.48 2.01 15.97
CA TRP A 201 13.35 1.42 17.31
C TRP A 201 13.75 2.38 18.44
N MET A 202 14.70 3.29 18.21
CA MET A 202 15.02 4.37 19.14
C MET A 202 13.84 5.34 19.30
N ASP A 203 13.15 5.67 18.21
CA ASP A 203 11.96 6.54 18.25
C ASP A 203 10.78 5.84 18.94
N ALA A 204 10.58 4.55 18.64
CA ALA A 204 9.61 3.73 19.35
C ALA A 204 9.91 3.68 20.85
N LYS A 205 11.19 3.64 21.25
CA LYS A 205 11.59 3.69 22.67
C LYS A 205 11.16 4.99 23.32
N GLN A 206 11.48 6.13 22.71
CA GLN A 206 11.09 7.45 23.22
C GLN A 206 9.57 7.54 23.38
N TYR A 207 8.81 7.03 22.42
CA TYR A 207 7.35 6.97 22.48
C TYR A 207 6.85 6.07 23.62
N MET A 208 7.43 4.89 23.80
CA MET A 208 7.10 3.96 24.90
C MET A 208 7.36 4.61 26.26
N ASP A 209 8.52 5.24 26.44
CA ASP A 209 8.91 5.90 27.69
C ASP A 209 7.99 7.10 27.98
N ALA A 210 7.66 7.91 26.98
CA ALA A 210 6.69 9.01 27.11
C ALA A 210 5.28 8.52 27.47
N SER A 211 4.82 7.40 26.88
CA SER A 211 3.52 6.80 27.19
C SER A 211 3.45 6.24 28.62
N ILE A 212 4.55 5.70 29.13
CA ILE A 212 4.66 5.20 30.51
C ILE A 212 4.66 6.39 31.49
N ASN A 213 5.43 7.44 31.19
CA ASN A 213 5.54 8.64 32.02
C ASN A 213 4.26 9.48 32.05
N ASN A 214 3.46 9.48 30.97
CA ASN A 214 2.16 10.15 30.90
C ASN A 214 1.01 9.41 31.61
N GLY A 215 1.31 8.35 32.37
CA GLY A 215 0.51 7.92 33.50
C GLY A 215 -1.00 7.81 33.26
N THR A 216 -1.43 7.20 32.15
CA THR A 216 -2.77 6.59 32.14
C THR A 216 -2.59 5.16 32.61
N GLU A 217 -2.60 4.97 33.93
CA GLU A 217 -3.01 3.68 34.49
C GLU A 217 -4.34 3.33 33.83
N ARG A 218 -4.32 2.45 32.82
CA ARG A 218 -5.51 1.74 32.40
C ARG A 218 -5.88 0.85 33.58
N LYS A 219 -6.71 1.39 34.48
CA LYS A 219 -7.33 0.63 35.55
C LYS A 219 -7.88 -0.65 34.94
N SER A 220 -7.35 -1.79 35.38
CA SER A 220 -7.94 -3.09 35.18
C SER A 220 -9.38 -3.01 35.68
N PHE A 221 -10.34 -2.95 34.76
CA PHE A 221 -11.75 -3.02 35.13
C PHE A 221 -12.02 -4.43 35.65
N SER A 222 -12.24 -4.55 36.95
CA SER A 222 -12.72 -5.76 37.60
C SER A 222 -14.10 -6.15 37.01
N PRO A 223 -14.33 -7.43 36.65
CA PRO A 223 -15.50 -7.81 35.86
C PRO A 223 -16.58 -8.41 36.76
N LEU A 224 -17.26 -7.62 37.59
CA LEU A 224 -18.46 -8.10 38.30
C LEU A 224 -19.47 -6.98 38.52
N LEU A 225 -19.92 -6.36 37.44
CA LEU A 225 -21.21 -5.71 37.34
C LEU A 225 -21.69 -6.00 35.92
N VAL A 226 -22.98 -6.34 35.74
CA VAL A 226 -23.61 -6.37 34.41
C VAL A 226 -23.25 -5.06 33.74
N SER A 227 -22.34 -5.12 32.78
CA SER A 227 -21.74 -3.91 32.23
C SER A 227 -22.88 -3.10 31.59
N PRO A 228 -22.94 -1.77 31.79
CA PRO A 228 -23.91 -0.93 31.08
C PRO A 228 -23.84 -1.13 29.56
N PHE A 229 -22.70 -1.64 29.04
CA PHE A 229 -22.55 -2.09 27.66
C PHE A 229 -23.49 -3.22 27.23
N SER A 230 -23.89 -4.12 28.12
CA SER A 230 -24.79 -5.24 27.76
C SER A 230 -26.19 -4.74 27.43
N LEU A 231 -26.71 -3.81 28.22
CA LEU A 231 -27.99 -3.14 27.99
C LEU A 231 -27.93 -2.27 26.74
N LEU A 232 -26.88 -1.45 26.59
CA LEU A 232 -26.63 -0.67 25.39
C LEU A 232 -26.53 -1.54 24.13
N ARG A 233 -25.83 -2.68 24.20
CA ARG A 233 -25.74 -3.66 23.10
C ARG A 233 -27.13 -4.21 22.78
N HIS A 234 -27.95 -4.54 23.78
CA HIS A 234 -29.29 -5.07 23.55
C HIS A 234 -30.20 -4.05 22.85
N PHE A 235 -30.24 -2.80 23.32
CA PHE A 235 -30.99 -1.73 22.65
C PHE A 235 -30.45 -1.41 21.27
N TRP A 236 -29.13 -1.45 21.09
CA TRP A 236 -28.51 -1.23 19.79
C TRP A 236 -28.89 -2.32 18.79
N LEU A 237 -28.81 -3.59 19.19
CA LEU A 237 -29.17 -4.73 18.34
C LEU A 237 -30.67 -4.81 18.01
N ALA A 238 -31.53 -4.14 18.80
CA ALA A 238 -32.95 -4.02 18.51
C ALA A 238 -33.25 -3.06 17.34
N LEU A 239 -32.31 -2.19 16.95
CA LEU A 239 -32.47 -1.34 15.78
C LEU A 239 -32.36 -2.17 14.48
N PRO A 240 -33.21 -1.88 13.47
CA PRO A 240 -33.08 -2.49 12.14
C PRO A 240 -31.67 -2.34 11.55
N SER A 241 -31.20 -3.38 10.87
CA SER A 241 -29.85 -3.46 10.28
C SER A 241 -29.50 -2.29 9.36
N TYR A 242 -30.46 -1.78 8.58
CA TYR A 242 -30.23 -0.64 7.68
C TYR A 242 -29.95 0.67 8.45
N ILE A 243 -30.60 0.88 9.61
CA ILE A 243 -30.35 2.05 10.46
C ILE A 243 -28.95 1.94 11.05
N ARG A 244 -28.61 0.76 11.60
CA ARG A 244 -27.27 0.51 12.16
C ARG A 244 -26.19 0.70 11.10
N ALA A 245 -26.40 0.20 9.87
CA ALA A 245 -25.49 0.41 8.74
C ALA A 245 -25.23 1.89 8.45
N SER A 246 -26.28 2.71 8.34
CA SER A 246 -26.14 4.15 8.10
C SER A 246 -25.40 4.85 9.24
N ILE A 247 -25.64 4.47 10.49
CA ILE A 247 -24.91 5.03 11.64
C ILE A 247 -23.43 4.61 11.61
N TYR A 248 -23.14 3.36 11.26
CA TYR A 248 -21.75 2.91 11.09
C TYR A 248 -21.03 3.65 9.96
N ASP A 249 -21.70 3.94 8.85
CA ASP A 249 -21.14 4.78 7.77
C ASP A 249 -20.81 6.20 8.26
N ALA A 250 -21.73 6.82 9.01
CA ALA A 250 -21.49 8.14 9.60
C ALA A 250 -20.30 8.12 10.58
N LEU A 251 -20.18 7.08 11.41
CA LEU A 251 -19.05 6.92 12.33
C LEU A 251 -17.73 6.68 11.60
N VAL A 252 -17.72 5.97 10.47
CA VAL A 252 -16.53 5.82 9.63
C VAL A 252 -16.08 7.16 9.09
N TRP A 253 -17.03 7.97 8.59
CA TRP A 253 -16.74 9.32 8.09
C TRP A 253 -16.22 10.25 9.19
N VAL A 254 -16.80 10.22 10.39
CA VAL A 254 -16.27 10.98 11.53
C VAL A 254 -14.90 10.46 11.96
N GLY A 255 -14.72 9.13 12.00
CA GLY A 255 -13.46 8.50 12.37
C GLY A 255 -12.31 8.89 11.45
N SER A 256 -12.53 8.93 10.13
CA SER A 256 -11.50 9.34 9.16
C SER A 256 -11.10 10.81 9.32
N ARG A 257 -12.00 11.68 9.78
CA ARG A 257 -11.70 13.08 10.10
C ARG A 257 -10.88 13.25 11.38
N ILE A 258 -11.11 12.41 12.39
CA ILE A 258 -10.43 12.52 13.69
C ILE A 258 -9.06 11.82 13.66
N TYR A 259 -8.98 10.66 13.02
CA TYR A 259 -7.80 9.78 13.10
C TYR A 259 -6.99 9.71 11.80
N GLY A 260 -7.47 10.30 10.70
CA GLY A 260 -6.88 10.15 9.37
C GLY A 260 -7.28 8.84 8.67
N PRO A 261 -6.79 8.60 7.44
CA PRO A 261 -7.08 7.38 6.69
C PRO A 261 -6.48 6.14 7.38
N SER A 262 -7.21 5.02 7.35
CA SER A 262 -6.73 3.73 7.87
C SER A 262 -5.70 3.11 6.92
N LEU A 263 -4.65 2.50 7.46
CA LEU A 263 -3.71 1.68 6.67
C LEU A 263 -4.34 0.37 6.16
N SER A 264 -5.53 0.00 6.67
CA SER A 264 -6.27 -1.18 6.24
C SER A 264 -7.49 -0.80 5.40
N MET A 265 -7.62 -1.41 4.23
CA MET A 265 -8.80 -1.27 3.34
C MET A 265 -10.09 -1.88 3.92
N THR A 266 -9.98 -2.66 4.99
CA THR A 266 -11.11 -3.42 5.55
C THR A 266 -11.43 -3.09 7.00
N VAL A 267 -10.55 -2.39 7.71
CA VAL A 267 -10.71 -2.06 9.13
C VAL A 267 -10.68 -0.55 9.32
N PHE A 268 -11.73 -0.03 9.94
CA PHE A 268 -11.95 1.39 10.17
C PHE A 268 -11.96 1.67 11.67
N ARG A 269 -11.15 2.65 12.10
CA ARG A 269 -11.18 3.16 13.47
C ARG A 269 -12.31 4.17 13.59
N LEU A 270 -13.19 3.96 14.57
CA LEU A 270 -14.34 4.80 14.85
C LEU A 270 -14.13 5.59 16.15
N PRO A 271 -14.91 6.65 16.40
CA PRO A 271 -14.96 7.30 17.71
C PRO A 271 -15.28 6.32 18.85
N PHE A 272 -15.01 6.74 20.09
CA PHE A 272 -15.29 5.98 21.32
C PHE A 272 -14.52 4.65 21.46
N GLY A 273 -13.40 4.51 20.74
CA GLY A 273 -12.57 3.30 20.78
C GLY A 273 -13.19 2.09 20.08
N LEU A 274 -14.15 2.35 19.17
CA LEU A 274 -14.81 1.33 18.36
C LEU A 274 -14.02 1.05 17.08
N TYR A 275 -14.18 -0.17 16.55
CA TYR A 275 -13.58 -0.58 15.29
C TYR A 275 -14.64 -1.28 14.45
N LEU A 276 -14.66 -0.97 13.15
CA LEU A 276 -15.54 -1.61 12.18
C LEU A 276 -14.72 -2.36 11.16
N ARG A 277 -15.06 -3.62 10.93
CA ARG A 277 -14.51 -4.43 9.86
C ARG A 277 -15.55 -4.63 8.76
N ARG A 278 -15.18 -4.41 7.50
CA ARG A 278 -16.01 -4.62 6.31
C ARG A 278 -15.33 -5.61 5.38
N GLY A 279 -16.12 -6.45 4.72
CA GLY A 279 -15.61 -7.39 3.74
C GLY A 279 -16.71 -8.00 2.89
N SER A 280 -16.31 -8.86 1.96
CA SER A 280 -17.22 -9.56 1.06
C SER A 280 -18.28 -10.37 1.82
N PRO A 281 -19.54 -10.43 1.34
CA PRO A 281 -20.56 -11.33 1.86
C PRO A 281 -20.11 -12.81 1.95
N MET A 282 -19.18 -13.24 1.10
CA MET A 282 -18.62 -14.60 1.16
C MET A 282 -17.85 -14.89 2.47
N LEU A 283 -17.42 -13.85 3.19
CA LEU A 283 -16.75 -13.97 4.49
C LEU A 283 -17.72 -13.88 5.67
N ALA A 284 -19.03 -13.74 5.44
CA ALA A 284 -20.02 -13.55 6.50
C ALA A 284 -19.95 -14.64 7.57
N SER A 285 -19.84 -15.92 7.16
CA SER A 285 -19.68 -17.05 8.10
C SER A 285 -18.45 -16.90 9.00
N LYS A 286 -17.33 -16.42 8.46
CA LYS A 286 -16.10 -16.19 9.22
C LYS A 286 -16.28 -15.06 10.25
N TYR A 287 -16.97 -13.98 9.87
CA TYR A 287 -17.26 -12.88 10.80
C TYR A 287 -18.22 -13.28 11.93
N HIS A 288 -19.22 -14.12 11.63
CA HIS A 288 -20.09 -14.68 12.67
C HIS A 288 -19.32 -15.59 13.64
N VAL A 289 -18.39 -16.42 13.14
CA VAL A 289 -17.51 -17.26 13.98
C VAL A 289 -16.60 -16.39 14.85
N GLU A 290 -16.00 -15.35 14.30
CA GLU A 290 -15.15 -14.42 15.06
C GLU A 290 -15.93 -13.73 16.19
N ALA A 291 -17.12 -13.19 15.89
CA ALA A 291 -17.95 -12.54 16.91
C ALA A 291 -18.45 -13.50 18.00
N HIS A 292 -18.84 -14.72 17.62
CA HIS A 292 -19.18 -15.77 18.60
C HIS A 292 -17.98 -16.09 19.49
N THR A 293 -16.79 -16.24 18.91
CA THR A 293 -15.55 -16.50 19.65
C THR A 293 -15.23 -15.37 20.63
N LEU A 294 -15.33 -14.11 20.20
CA LEU A 294 -15.13 -12.95 21.07
C LEU A 294 -16.15 -12.90 22.21
N HIS A 295 -17.40 -13.31 21.96
CA HIS A 295 -18.41 -13.42 23.00
C HIS A 295 -18.10 -14.53 24.02
N MET A 296 -17.63 -15.70 23.54
CA MET A 296 -17.16 -16.76 24.42
C MET A 296 -15.98 -16.32 25.28
N ILE A 297 -14.99 -15.63 24.69
CA ILE A 297 -13.82 -15.11 25.41
C ILE A 297 -14.26 -14.08 26.46
N GLU A 298 -15.20 -13.19 26.13
CA GLU A 298 -15.80 -12.21 27.04
C GLU A 298 -16.49 -12.87 28.24
N GLN A 299 -17.11 -14.04 28.07
CA GLN A 299 -17.85 -14.73 29.12
C GLN A 299 -17.00 -15.70 29.96
N LEU A 300 -16.03 -16.38 29.32
CA LEU A 300 -15.33 -17.51 29.92
C LEU A 300 -13.91 -17.17 30.39
N THR A 301 -13.41 -15.97 30.09
CA THR A 301 -12.00 -15.63 30.37
C THR A 301 -11.83 -14.18 30.84
N HIS A 302 -10.64 -13.90 31.38
CA HIS A 302 -10.17 -12.53 31.66
C HIS A 302 -9.25 -11.99 30.57
N ILE A 303 -9.19 -12.64 29.40
CA ILE A 303 -8.34 -12.20 28.29
C ILE A 303 -8.85 -10.83 27.80
N PRO A 304 -7.98 -9.81 27.67
CA PRO A 304 -8.36 -8.48 27.21
C PRO A 304 -8.57 -8.45 25.69
N ALA A 305 -9.56 -9.20 25.21
CA ALA A 305 -9.96 -9.23 23.80
C ALA A 305 -11.00 -8.14 23.48
N PRO A 306 -11.12 -7.72 22.21
CA PRO A 306 -12.20 -6.84 21.78
C PRO A 306 -13.58 -7.42 22.08
N ARG A 307 -14.55 -6.56 22.38
CA ARG A 307 -15.95 -6.98 22.61
C ARG A 307 -16.73 -6.91 21.30
N ALA A 308 -17.19 -8.06 20.81
CA ALA A 308 -18.08 -8.08 19.65
C ALA A 308 -19.42 -7.43 20.02
N ILE A 309 -19.80 -6.39 19.28
CA ILE A 309 -21.05 -5.66 19.51
C ILE A 309 -22.13 -6.11 18.52
N ASP A 310 -21.78 -6.21 17.24
CA ASP A 310 -22.72 -6.47 16.15
C ASP A 310 -22.03 -7.16 14.97
N VAL A 311 -22.74 -8.06 14.31
CA VAL A 311 -22.38 -8.65 13.01
C VAL A 311 -23.67 -8.82 12.23
N PHE A 312 -23.74 -8.19 11.06
CA PHE A 312 -24.86 -8.35 10.16
C PHE A 312 -24.40 -8.15 8.72
N GLN A 313 -25.13 -8.77 7.80
CA GLN A 313 -24.99 -8.48 6.39
C GLN A 313 -25.91 -7.31 6.06
N SER A 314 -25.32 -6.21 5.59
CA SER A 314 -26.10 -5.09 5.07
C SER A 314 -26.64 -5.49 3.69
N SER A 315 -27.97 -5.62 3.56
CA SER A 315 -28.65 -5.80 2.28
C SER A 315 -28.76 -4.48 1.52
N ARG A 316 -27.63 -3.77 1.37
CA ARG A 316 -27.50 -2.69 0.39
C ARG A 316 -27.32 -3.22 -1.03
N THR A 317 -27.40 -4.53 -1.21
CA THR A 317 -27.53 -5.18 -2.51
C THR A 317 -28.94 -4.96 -3.04
N MET A 318 -29.03 -4.50 -4.29
CA MET A 318 -30.30 -4.43 -5.02
C MET A 318 -31.00 -5.80 -5.02
N THR A 319 -32.32 -5.79 -4.87
CA THR A 319 -33.16 -6.96 -5.17
C THR A 319 -33.08 -7.29 -6.66
N ASP A 320 -33.42 -8.52 -7.05
CA ASP A 320 -33.36 -8.91 -8.47
C ASP A 320 -34.25 -8.03 -9.37
N GLU A 321 -35.40 -7.57 -8.87
CA GLU A 321 -36.26 -6.62 -9.58
C GLU A 321 -35.60 -5.24 -9.71
N GLN A 322 -34.91 -4.77 -8.68
CA GLN A 322 -34.14 -3.53 -8.76
C GLN A 322 -32.95 -3.66 -9.72
N VAL A 323 -32.28 -4.82 -9.76
CA VAL A 323 -31.21 -5.11 -10.73
C VAL A 323 -31.75 -5.06 -12.15
N LYS A 324 -32.89 -5.73 -12.44
CA LYS A 324 -33.56 -5.66 -13.74
C LYS A 324 -33.89 -4.23 -14.14
N GLN A 325 -34.38 -3.42 -13.20
CA GLN A 325 -34.66 -2.01 -13.47
C GLN A 325 -33.40 -1.22 -13.83
N ALA A 326 -32.30 -1.41 -13.10
CA ALA A 326 -31.04 -0.75 -13.42
C ALA A 326 -30.44 -1.22 -14.76
N VAL A 327 -30.58 -2.50 -15.10
CA VAL A 327 -30.21 -3.01 -16.43
C VAL A 327 -30.97 -2.27 -17.53
N ASN A 328 -32.28 -2.09 -17.37
CA ASN A 328 -33.09 -1.34 -18.34
C ASN A 328 -32.66 0.13 -18.44
N ASP A 329 -32.39 0.78 -17.30
CA ASP A 329 -31.90 2.16 -17.27
C ASP A 329 -30.52 2.27 -17.96
N LEU A 330 -29.59 1.32 -17.73
CA LEU A 330 -28.30 1.26 -18.43
C LEU A 330 -28.47 1.07 -19.94
N LYS A 331 -29.34 0.16 -20.38
CA LYS A 331 -29.62 -0.04 -21.82
C LYS A 331 -30.12 1.26 -22.46
N ASN A 332 -31.01 1.97 -21.79
CA ASN A 332 -31.53 3.26 -22.28
C ASN A 332 -30.40 4.31 -22.35
N ASN A 333 -29.62 4.49 -21.29
CA ASN A 333 -28.52 5.46 -21.25
C ASN A 333 -27.47 5.18 -22.33
N LEU A 334 -27.07 3.91 -22.51
CA LEU A 334 -26.14 3.53 -23.58
C LEU A 334 -26.73 3.79 -24.97
N SER A 335 -28.04 3.56 -25.16
CA SER A 335 -28.70 3.88 -26.43
C SER A 335 -28.69 5.38 -26.73
N GLU A 336 -28.70 6.24 -25.72
CA GLU A 336 -28.57 7.69 -25.88
C GLU A 336 -27.12 8.08 -26.19
N LEU A 337 -26.14 7.51 -25.48
CA LEU A 337 -24.72 7.74 -25.76
C LEU A 337 -24.34 7.37 -27.20
N ARG A 338 -24.85 6.23 -27.71
CA ARG A 338 -24.62 5.79 -29.09
C ARG A 338 -25.20 6.72 -30.16
N LYS A 339 -26.11 7.64 -29.80
CA LYS A 339 -26.66 8.64 -30.73
C LYS A 339 -25.81 9.91 -30.81
N ILE A 340 -24.80 10.07 -29.95
CA ILE A 340 -23.93 11.25 -29.95
C ILE A 340 -23.06 11.20 -31.22
N PRO A 341 -23.17 12.20 -32.12
CA PRO A 341 -22.40 12.21 -33.35
C PRO A 341 -20.91 12.54 -33.06
N PRO A 342 -19.97 11.96 -33.81
CA PRO A 342 -18.56 12.35 -33.72
C PRO A 342 -18.34 13.80 -34.15
N HIS A 343 -17.48 14.52 -33.43
CA HIS A 343 -17.15 15.92 -33.73
C HIS A 343 -16.09 16.08 -34.83
N THR A 344 -15.28 15.05 -35.10
CA THR A 344 -14.23 15.06 -36.12
C THR A 344 -14.33 13.84 -37.03
N THR A 345 -13.95 14.01 -38.29
CA THR A 345 -13.85 12.91 -39.27
C THR A 345 -12.42 12.41 -39.45
N GLU A 346 -11.42 13.09 -38.87
CA GLU A 346 -10.01 12.71 -39.03
C GLU A 346 -9.64 11.50 -38.16
N PHE A 347 -10.06 11.52 -36.89
CA PHE A 347 -9.79 10.45 -35.93
C PHE A 347 -11.10 9.82 -35.49
N ARG A 348 -11.28 8.52 -35.78
CA ARG A 348 -12.48 7.78 -35.39
C ARG A 348 -12.42 7.29 -33.95
N ILE A 349 -11.23 7.05 -33.41
CA ILE A 349 -11.04 6.66 -32.00
C ILE A 349 -10.22 7.74 -31.30
N CYS A 350 -10.89 8.51 -30.44
CA CYS A 350 -10.34 9.69 -29.78
C CYS A 350 -11.20 10.08 -28.57
N ASN A 351 -10.71 10.98 -27.71
CA ASN A 351 -11.52 11.51 -26.61
C ASN A 351 -12.63 12.46 -27.10
N SER A 352 -13.50 12.92 -26.20
CA SER A 352 -14.63 13.82 -26.49
C SER A 352 -14.27 15.14 -27.21
N GLN A 353 -13.01 15.57 -27.17
CA GLN A 353 -12.50 16.77 -27.83
C GLN A 353 -11.73 16.49 -29.14
N GLY A 354 -11.64 15.24 -29.58
CA GLY A 354 -10.83 14.82 -30.74
C GLY A 354 -9.33 14.65 -30.44
N GLY A 355 -8.94 14.73 -29.16
CA GLY A 355 -7.58 14.49 -28.67
C GLY A 355 -7.31 13.02 -28.33
N GLY A 356 -6.18 12.76 -27.69
CA GLY A 356 -5.79 11.42 -27.24
C GLY A 356 -6.78 10.79 -26.27
N ILE A 357 -7.04 9.49 -26.41
CA ILE A 357 -7.84 8.70 -25.46
C ILE A 357 -7.10 8.58 -24.12
N LEU A 358 -7.86 8.48 -23.03
CA LEU A 358 -7.37 8.06 -21.73
C LEU A 358 -8.00 6.69 -21.41
N ASP A 359 -7.16 5.68 -21.23
CA ASP A 359 -7.63 4.35 -20.85
C ASP A 359 -6.62 3.67 -19.91
N TRP A 360 -7.04 3.45 -18.65
CA TRP A 360 -6.21 2.83 -17.61
C TRP A 360 -5.68 1.44 -17.94
N ARG A 361 -6.23 0.75 -18.95
CA ARG A 361 -5.72 -0.53 -19.45
C ARG A 361 -4.53 -0.35 -20.40
N LEU A 362 -4.42 0.82 -21.04
CA LEU A 362 -3.37 1.17 -21.97
C LEU A 362 -2.39 2.14 -21.28
N SER A 363 -1.30 1.60 -20.72
CA SER A 363 -0.34 2.39 -19.95
C SER A 363 0.17 3.63 -20.69
N ASP A 364 0.39 3.54 -22.00
CA ASP A 364 0.90 4.67 -22.79
C ASP A 364 -0.14 5.77 -22.98
N SER A 365 -1.45 5.48 -22.85
CA SER A 365 -2.49 6.52 -22.95
C SER A 365 -2.37 7.60 -21.85
N GLN A 366 -1.65 7.30 -20.77
CA GLN A 366 -1.37 8.24 -19.68
C GLN A 366 -0.16 9.13 -19.98
N ARG A 367 0.66 8.77 -20.98
CA ARG A 367 1.95 9.38 -21.29
C ARG A 367 2.01 10.01 -22.67
N GLU A 368 1.24 9.48 -23.62
CA GLU A 368 1.26 9.83 -25.03
C GLU A 368 -0.14 10.17 -25.55
N GLU A 369 -0.22 11.00 -26.59
CA GLU A 369 -1.49 11.34 -27.23
C GLU A 369 -1.93 10.21 -28.20
N LEU A 370 -2.64 9.21 -27.67
CA LEU A 370 -3.15 8.09 -28.47
C LEU A 370 -4.48 8.41 -29.14
N ARG A 371 -4.51 8.52 -30.47
CA ARG A 371 -5.74 8.65 -31.25
C ARG A 371 -5.58 7.97 -32.60
N PHE A 372 -6.66 7.38 -33.10
CA PHE A 372 -6.60 6.48 -34.25
C PHE A 372 -7.58 6.88 -35.33
N ARG A 373 -7.14 6.79 -36.59
CA ARG A 373 -7.96 7.10 -37.77
C ARG A 373 -8.97 6.00 -38.07
N SER A 374 -8.65 4.77 -37.69
CA SER A 374 -9.50 3.60 -37.90
C SER A 374 -9.38 2.60 -36.75
N GLU A 375 -10.37 1.71 -36.65
CA GLU A 375 -10.31 0.55 -35.75
C GLU A 375 -9.11 -0.36 -36.08
N ALA A 376 -8.72 -0.47 -37.35
CA ALA A 376 -7.54 -1.25 -37.75
C ALA A 376 -6.23 -0.68 -37.16
N ASP A 377 -6.08 0.64 -37.13
CA ASP A 377 -4.91 1.29 -36.52
C ASP A 377 -4.88 1.05 -35.00
N PHE A 378 -6.04 1.08 -34.36
CA PHE A 378 -6.18 0.78 -32.94
C PHE A 378 -5.86 -0.69 -32.63
N ASN A 379 -6.44 -1.62 -33.38
CA ASN A 379 -6.20 -3.05 -33.26
C ASN A 379 -4.73 -3.44 -33.50
N LYS A 380 -4.07 -2.72 -34.42
CA LYS A 380 -2.63 -2.85 -34.63
C LYS A 380 -1.87 -2.40 -33.39
N TYR A 381 -2.17 -1.21 -32.86
CA TYR A 381 -1.53 -0.72 -31.63
C TYR A 381 -1.68 -1.71 -30.46
N LEU A 382 -2.88 -2.27 -30.25
CA LEU A 382 -3.14 -3.27 -29.21
C LEU A 382 -2.29 -4.55 -29.36
N THR A 383 -1.81 -4.86 -30.55
CA THR A 383 -1.12 -6.12 -30.86
C THR A 383 0.36 -5.97 -31.21
N ASP A 384 0.82 -4.73 -31.46
CA ASP A 384 2.21 -4.40 -31.78
C ASP A 384 3.24 -4.91 -30.75
N PRO A 385 2.96 -4.91 -29.42
CA PRO A 385 3.89 -5.45 -28.43
C PRO A 385 4.11 -6.97 -28.50
N PHE A 386 3.27 -7.72 -29.24
CA PHE A 386 3.25 -9.19 -29.18
C PHE A 386 3.79 -9.87 -30.44
N GLY A 387 4.25 -11.11 -30.24
CA GLY A 387 4.70 -11.99 -31.32
C GLY A 387 3.58 -12.51 -32.22
N GLU A 388 3.96 -13.03 -33.38
CA GLU A 388 3.07 -13.43 -34.48
C GLU A 388 1.92 -14.38 -34.07
N GLU A 389 2.18 -15.30 -33.15
CA GLU A 389 1.16 -16.28 -32.70
C GLU A 389 0.01 -15.63 -31.91
N ILE A 390 0.30 -14.61 -31.08
CA ILE A 390 -0.73 -13.86 -30.36
C ILE A 390 -1.50 -12.98 -31.35
N ARG A 391 -0.81 -12.35 -32.31
CA ARG A 391 -1.44 -11.54 -33.36
C ARG A 391 -2.42 -12.36 -34.21
N LYS A 392 -2.04 -13.58 -34.62
CA LYS A 392 -2.94 -14.49 -35.35
C LYS A 392 -4.18 -14.88 -34.56
N ARG A 393 -4.06 -15.05 -33.24
CA ARG A 393 -5.20 -15.36 -32.36
C ARG A 393 -6.15 -14.17 -32.26
N ALA A 394 -5.60 -12.96 -32.05
CA ALA A 394 -6.38 -11.72 -32.00
C ALA A 394 -7.05 -11.38 -33.33
N ALA A 395 -6.40 -11.70 -34.47
CA ALA A 395 -6.88 -11.40 -35.81
C ALA A 395 -8.28 -11.94 -36.13
N LYS A 396 -8.72 -13.04 -35.48
CA LYS A 396 -10.07 -13.57 -35.68
C LYS A 396 -11.16 -12.61 -35.19
N SER A 397 -10.97 -11.99 -34.02
CA SER A 397 -11.89 -10.98 -33.49
C SER A 397 -11.67 -9.64 -34.17
N HIS A 398 -10.43 -9.22 -34.40
CA HIS A 398 -10.12 -7.95 -35.08
C HIS A 398 -10.57 -7.89 -36.56
N ALA A 399 -10.96 -9.02 -37.16
CA ALA A 399 -11.57 -9.08 -38.49
C ALA A 399 -13.06 -8.74 -38.49
N ILE A 400 -13.70 -8.70 -37.32
CA ILE A 400 -15.09 -8.27 -37.16
C ILE A 400 -15.11 -6.74 -37.20
N HIS A 401 -15.95 -6.18 -38.05
CA HIS A 401 -16.12 -4.74 -38.16
C HIS A 401 -17.07 -4.25 -37.06
N HIS A 402 -16.64 -3.26 -36.27
CA HIS A 402 -17.44 -2.65 -35.24
C HIS A 402 -17.81 -1.21 -35.60
N GLU A 403 -19.03 -0.83 -35.21
CA GLU A 403 -19.39 0.59 -35.21
C GLU A 403 -18.64 1.32 -34.10
N ILE A 404 -18.26 2.56 -34.38
CA ILE A 404 -17.59 3.43 -33.41
C ILE A 404 -18.65 4.33 -32.78
N TYR A 405 -18.82 4.21 -31.47
CA TYR A 405 -19.76 5.02 -30.70
C TYR A 405 -19.06 5.80 -29.60
N PHE A 406 -19.73 6.82 -29.10
CA PHE A 406 -19.33 7.48 -27.86
C PHE A 406 -19.58 6.54 -26.67
N THR A 407 -18.54 6.25 -25.90
CA THR A 407 -18.54 5.34 -24.76
C THR A 407 -18.10 6.09 -23.50
N HIS A 408 -18.48 5.59 -22.33
CA HIS A 408 -18.00 6.06 -21.04
C HIS A 408 -16.54 5.61 -20.81
N GLY A 409 -16.19 4.41 -21.24
CA GLY A 409 -14.82 3.88 -21.15
C GLY A 409 -14.40 3.37 -19.76
N ASP A 410 -15.28 3.45 -18.76
CA ASP A 410 -15.11 2.87 -17.42
C ASP A 410 -16.44 2.71 -16.67
N LEU A 411 -17.44 2.12 -17.35
CA LEU A 411 -18.78 1.95 -16.79
C LEU A 411 -18.83 0.80 -15.77
N ASN A 412 -18.37 1.07 -14.54
CA ASN A 412 -18.34 0.12 -13.43
C ASN A 412 -19.25 0.55 -12.25
N PRO A 413 -19.57 -0.33 -11.27
CA PRO A 413 -20.49 -0.03 -10.18
C PRO A 413 -20.13 1.19 -9.31
N ARG A 414 -18.85 1.57 -9.25
CA ARG A 414 -18.41 2.74 -8.46
C ARG A 414 -18.80 4.06 -9.13
N ASN A 415 -19.01 4.01 -10.45
CA ASN A 415 -19.30 5.17 -11.29
C ASN A 415 -20.80 5.30 -11.59
N ILE A 416 -21.64 4.40 -11.05
CA ILE A 416 -23.10 4.40 -11.22
C ILE A 416 -23.77 4.73 -9.89
N LEU A 417 -24.51 5.83 -9.86
CA LEU A 417 -25.34 6.22 -8.72
C LEU A 417 -26.74 5.66 -8.95
N ALA A 418 -27.25 4.90 -7.98
CA ALA A 418 -28.59 4.32 -8.05
C ALA A 418 -29.34 4.43 -6.73
N GLU A 419 -30.63 4.69 -6.82
CA GLU A 419 -31.56 4.74 -5.69
C GLU A 419 -32.78 3.88 -6.00
N ASN A 420 -33.11 2.93 -5.11
CA ASN A 420 -34.25 2.03 -5.24
C ASN A 420 -34.34 1.27 -6.58
N GLY A 421 -33.20 0.93 -7.19
CA GLY A 421 -33.14 0.22 -8.47
C GLY A 421 -33.14 1.13 -9.70
N ARG A 422 -33.23 2.44 -9.52
CA ARG A 422 -33.20 3.44 -10.60
C ARG A 422 -31.84 4.12 -10.66
N ILE A 423 -31.29 4.30 -11.85
CA ILE A 423 -30.05 5.05 -12.01
C ILE A 423 -30.36 6.54 -11.88
N THR A 424 -29.71 7.19 -10.93
CA THR A 424 -29.86 8.61 -10.64
C THR A 424 -28.70 9.45 -11.18
N GLY A 425 -27.60 8.80 -11.56
CA GLY A 425 -26.46 9.46 -12.19
C GLY A 425 -25.37 8.50 -12.64
N ILE A 426 -24.59 8.92 -13.63
CA ILE A 426 -23.36 8.29 -14.06
C ILE A 426 -22.26 9.34 -13.94
N VAL A 427 -21.16 9.00 -13.28
CA VAL A 427 -20.07 9.93 -12.94
C VAL A 427 -18.73 9.39 -13.46
N ASP A 428 -17.68 10.22 -13.39
CA ASP A 428 -16.31 9.83 -13.75
C ASP A 428 -16.07 9.60 -15.25
N TRP A 429 -16.37 10.63 -16.05
CA TRP A 429 -16.35 10.61 -17.52
C TRP A 429 -14.98 10.89 -18.15
N GLU A 430 -13.89 10.83 -17.38
CA GLU A 430 -12.54 11.19 -17.87
C GLU A 430 -12.01 10.26 -18.98
N ASN A 431 -12.47 9.00 -18.99
CA ASN A 431 -12.13 8.01 -20.02
C ASN A 431 -13.08 8.03 -21.24
N ALA A 432 -14.05 8.95 -21.25
CA ALA A 432 -15.08 8.96 -22.29
C ALA A 432 -14.52 9.39 -23.65
N GLY A 433 -14.95 8.70 -24.69
CA GLY A 433 -14.45 8.93 -26.04
C GLY A 433 -15.18 8.11 -27.08
N TRP A 434 -14.76 8.23 -28.34
CA TRP A 434 -15.21 7.37 -29.41
C TRP A 434 -14.38 6.09 -29.45
N PHE A 435 -15.04 4.95 -29.34
CA PHE A 435 -14.42 3.63 -29.32
C PHE A 435 -15.27 2.62 -30.10
N PRO A 436 -14.69 1.47 -30.52
CA PRO A 436 -15.48 0.34 -31.00
C PRO A 436 -16.56 -0.07 -29.98
N GLU A 437 -17.75 -0.41 -30.45
CA GLU A 437 -18.89 -0.70 -29.58
C GLU A 437 -18.66 -1.80 -28.54
N TYR A 438 -17.76 -2.75 -28.83
CA TYR A 438 -17.37 -3.82 -27.93
C TYR A 438 -16.51 -3.34 -26.75
N TRP A 439 -15.84 -2.18 -26.88
CA TRP A 439 -14.85 -1.70 -25.92
C TRP A 439 -15.45 -1.44 -24.54
N GLU A 440 -16.68 -0.90 -24.48
CA GLU A 440 -17.40 -0.69 -23.21
C GLU A 440 -17.66 -2.02 -22.49
N TYR A 441 -18.01 -3.08 -23.21
CA TYR A 441 -18.23 -4.41 -22.65
C TYR A 441 -16.95 -5.01 -22.09
N THR A 442 -15.86 -4.99 -22.86
CA THR A 442 -14.59 -5.58 -22.45
C THR A 442 -13.93 -4.79 -21.32
N LYS A 443 -14.08 -3.45 -21.32
CA LYS A 443 -13.65 -2.60 -20.21
C LYS A 443 -14.43 -2.85 -18.93
N ALA A 444 -15.76 -3.02 -19.00
CA ALA A 444 -16.56 -3.36 -17.83
C ALA A 444 -16.09 -4.68 -17.18
N HIS A 445 -15.71 -5.68 -17.97
CA HIS A 445 -15.11 -6.93 -17.47
C HIS A 445 -13.71 -6.72 -16.88
N PHE A 446 -12.88 -5.90 -17.51
CA PHE A 446 -11.54 -5.58 -17.00
C PHE A 446 -11.58 -4.84 -15.64
N SER A 447 -12.42 -3.81 -15.51
CA SER A 447 -12.45 -2.95 -14.31
C SER A 447 -12.96 -3.66 -13.04
N VAL A 448 -13.79 -4.71 -13.17
CA VAL A 448 -14.41 -5.41 -12.03
C VAL A 448 -14.42 -6.93 -12.13
N ARG A 449 -13.28 -7.52 -12.53
CA ARG A 449 -13.06 -8.98 -12.64
C ARG A 449 -13.50 -9.83 -11.44
N SER A 450 -13.60 -9.28 -10.24
CA SER A 450 -13.99 -10.02 -9.01
C SER A 450 -15.48 -9.93 -8.65
N LEU A 451 -16.27 -9.08 -9.33
CA LEU A 451 -17.69 -8.88 -9.04
C LEU A 451 -18.59 -9.75 -9.93
N MET A 452 -18.52 -11.08 -9.76
CA MET A 452 -19.24 -12.05 -10.61
C MET A 452 -20.73 -11.76 -10.80
N ARG A 453 -21.43 -11.37 -9.72
CA ARG A 453 -22.87 -11.05 -9.78
C ARG A 453 -23.15 -9.83 -10.65
N TRP A 454 -22.29 -8.81 -10.60
CA TRP A 454 -22.42 -7.63 -11.46
C TRP A 454 -22.17 -7.98 -12.92
N LEU A 455 -21.14 -8.78 -13.20
CA LEU A 455 -20.82 -9.19 -14.57
C LEU A 455 -21.97 -10.02 -15.17
N ALA A 456 -22.46 -11.03 -14.44
CA ALA A 456 -23.49 -11.94 -14.93
C ALA A 456 -24.89 -11.30 -14.98
N ASP A 457 -25.30 -10.60 -13.92
CA ASP A 457 -26.69 -10.12 -13.80
C ASP A 457 -26.89 -8.72 -14.39
N VAL A 458 -25.80 -7.98 -14.68
CA VAL A 458 -25.88 -6.61 -15.22
C VAL A 458 -25.14 -6.48 -16.53
N VAL A 459 -23.81 -6.62 -16.55
CA VAL A 459 -23.00 -6.35 -17.75
C VAL A 459 -23.42 -7.27 -18.90
N ASP A 460 -23.50 -8.57 -18.65
CA ASP A 460 -23.88 -9.57 -19.64
C ASP A 460 -25.35 -9.47 -20.09
N GLN A 461 -26.21 -8.83 -19.29
CA GLN A 461 -27.60 -8.54 -19.67
C GLN A 461 -27.72 -7.27 -20.49
N VAL A 462 -26.86 -6.27 -20.22
CA VAL A 462 -26.79 -5.01 -20.96
C VAL A 462 -26.19 -5.23 -22.36
N PHE A 463 -25.14 -6.06 -22.46
CA PHE A 463 -24.44 -6.36 -23.69
C PHE A 463 -24.70 -7.80 -24.14
N GLU A 464 -25.52 -7.97 -25.17
CA GLU A 464 -25.96 -9.27 -25.68
C GLU A 464 -24.90 -10.01 -26.54
N GLY A 465 -23.66 -9.48 -26.63
CA GLY A 465 -22.60 -10.00 -27.50
C GLY A 465 -21.17 -9.78 -26.98
N TYR A 466 -20.21 -9.78 -27.92
CA TYR A 466 -18.78 -9.44 -27.75
C TYR A 466 -17.93 -10.41 -26.90
N ARG A 467 -18.32 -11.69 -26.82
CA ARG A 467 -17.59 -12.70 -26.04
C ARG A 467 -16.25 -13.08 -26.66
N ASP A 468 -16.15 -13.07 -27.99
CA ASP A 468 -14.91 -13.37 -28.70
C ASP A 468 -13.90 -12.22 -28.55
N GLU A 469 -14.38 -10.98 -28.65
CA GLU A 469 -13.63 -9.75 -28.34
C GLU A 469 -13.11 -9.81 -26.90
N LEU A 470 -13.98 -10.11 -25.93
CA LEU A 470 -13.60 -10.24 -24.53
C LEU A 470 -12.51 -11.30 -24.31
N GLN A 471 -12.56 -12.42 -25.02
CA GLN A 471 -11.52 -13.45 -24.91
C GLN A 471 -10.17 -12.94 -25.41
N VAL A 472 -10.16 -12.21 -26.53
CA VAL A 472 -8.95 -11.58 -27.07
C VAL A 472 -8.44 -10.50 -26.12
N GLU A 473 -9.32 -9.62 -25.66
CA GLU A 473 -8.94 -8.51 -24.77
C GLU A 473 -8.38 -9.03 -23.43
N ASN A 474 -8.99 -10.07 -22.83
CA ASN A 474 -8.43 -10.70 -21.63
C ASN A 474 -7.06 -11.32 -21.90
N MET A 475 -6.90 -12.06 -23.01
CA MET A 475 -5.61 -12.63 -23.38
C MET A 475 -4.51 -11.55 -23.53
N LEU A 476 -4.81 -10.45 -24.23
CA LEU A 476 -3.85 -9.35 -24.40
C LEU A 476 -3.53 -8.68 -23.05
N SER A 477 -4.55 -8.47 -22.22
CA SER A 477 -4.40 -7.82 -20.91
C SER A 477 -3.59 -8.65 -19.92
N ASP A 478 -3.83 -9.96 -19.86
CA ASP A 478 -3.15 -10.87 -18.93
C ASP A 478 -1.67 -11.07 -19.28
N LEU A 479 -1.30 -10.84 -20.55
CA LEU A 479 0.09 -10.91 -21.01
C LEU A 479 0.86 -9.60 -20.77
N LEU A 480 0.17 -8.46 -20.65
CA LEU A 480 0.77 -7.15 -20.38
C LEU A 480 0.83 -6.81 -18.88
N SER A 481 -0.04 -7.42 -18.07
CA SER A 481 -0.05 -7.25 -16.62
C SER A 481 0.61 -8.47 -15.96
N PRO A 482 1.81 -8.35 -15.36
CA PRO A 482 2.42 -9.44 -14.61
C PRO A 482 1.85 -9.59 -13.18
N PHE A 483 0.61 -9.15 -12.94
CA PHE A 483 -0.05 -9.20 -11.62
C PHE A 483 -1.27 -10.12 -11.62
#